data_AF-A0A382YRY1-F1
#
_entry.id   AF-A0A382YRY1-F1
#
_cell.length_a   1.000
_cell.length_b   1.000
_cell.length_c   1.000
_cell.angle_alpha   90.00
_cell.angle_beta   90.00
_cell.angle_gamma   90.00
#
_symmetry.space_group_name_H-M   'P 1'
#
loop_
_entity.id
_entity.type
_entity.pdbx_description
1 polymer ?
#
loop_
_entity_poly.entity_id
_entity_poly.type
_entity_poly.pdbx_seq_one_letter_code
_entity_poly.pdbx_strand_id
1 'polypeptide(L)'
;GKQKKEIETIDHEDLSVLCNEQTNANWKLYHIFKKKIKEIQINTLFEDIEMPLIKVLAKMEIEGIRLDNERLSKYAIVLSNELINLTKEIQNLSEEEFNIASPKQLGNVLFEKMKLISKPKKTKSGQYSTSEVTLQKIRGKHPIIEKILEYREIKKLLSTYVLSLPALINKNTRKIHTTFNQTVTTTGRLSSTNPNLQNIPIRTERGKKIREGFIPNDEKYIILSADYSQIELRIVASLSGDNHMLEAFKNKKDIHLATAA
;
A
#
# COMPACT_ATOMS: atom_id res chain seq x y z
N GLY A 1 6.30 -19.66 -10.84
CA GLY A 1 5.65 -20.96 -10.58
C GLY A 1 6.72 -21.98 -10.29
N LYS A 2 6.37 -23.14 -9.73
CA LYS A 2 7.30 -24.20 -9.28
C LYS A 2 8.23 -24.79 -10.36
N GLN A 3 8.17 -24.29 -11.61
CA GLN A 3 9.03 -24.65 -12.75
C GLN A 3 9.66 -23.41 -13.45
N LYS A 4 9.75 -22.25 -12.78
CA LYS A 4 10.50 -21.11 -13.35
C LYS A 4 12.00 -21.44 -13.28
N LYS A 5 12.62 -21.64 -14.44
CA LYS A 5 14.08 -21.63 -14.59
C LYS A 5 14.57 -20.20 -14.69
N GLU A 6 15.76 -19.93 -14.17
CA GLU A 6 16.45 -18.66 -14.40
C GLU A 6 16.92 -18.62 -15.86
N ILE A 7 16.82 -17.46 -16.53
CA ILE A 7 17.18 -17.32 -17.96
C ILE A 7 18.61 -17.81 -18.22
N GLU A 8 19.51 -17.57 -17.27
CA GLU A 8 20.92 -17.97 -17.29
C GLU A 8 21.13 -19.50 -17.31
N THR A 9 20.11 -20.29 -16.96
CA THR A 9 20.15 -21.76 -16.88
C THR A 9 19.49 -22.46 -18.06
N ILE A 10 19.02 -21.69 -19.05
CA ILE A 10 18.33 -22.19 -20.24
C ILE A 10 19.35 -22.27 -21.38
N ASP A 11 19.32 -23.36 -22.15
CA ASP A 11 20.16 -23.50 -23.34
C ASP A 11 19.86 -22.40 -24.38
N HIS A 12 20.87 -22.00 -25.14
CA HIS A 12 20.75 -20.91 -26.11
C HIS A 12 19.72 -21.21 -27.22
N GLU A 13 19.57 -22.47 -27.62
CA GLU A 13 18.59 -22.88 -28.64
C GLU A 13 17.16 -22.72 -28.11
N ASP A 14 16.89 -23.26 -26.92
CA ASP A 14 15.60 -23.11 -26.23
C ASP A 14 15.24 -21.64 -25.98
N LEU A 15 16.22 -20.83 -25.56
CA LEU A 15 16.03 -19.40 -25.32
C LEU A 15 15.72 -18.65 -26.63
N SER A 16 16.40 -19.01 -27.72
CA SER A 16 16.14 -18.46 -29.06
C SER A 16 14.71 -18.76 -29.51
N VAL A 17 14.26 -20.01 -29.38
CA VAL A 17 12.89 -20.41 -29.72
C VAL A 17 11.87 -19.61 -28.90
N LEU A 18 12.05 -19.53 -27.58
CA LEU A 18 11.16 -18.77 -26.70
C LEU A 18 11.07 -17.29 -27.08
N CYS A 19 12.21 -16.63 -27.31
CA CYS A 19 12.27 -15.22 -27.69
C CYS A 19 11.60 -14.97 -29.05
N ASN A 20 11.80 -15.88 -30.01
CA ASN A 20 11.18 -15.80 -31.33
C ASN A 20 9.66 -15.95 -31.24
N GLU A 21 9.17 -16.93 -30.49
CA GLU A 21 7.73 -17.13 -30.28
C GLU A 21 7.07 -15.91 -29.63
N GLN A 22 7.68 -15.37 -28.56
CA GLN A 22 7.18 -14.18 -27.88
C GLN A 22 7.15 -12.95 -28.80
N THR A 23 8.22 -12.73 -29.57
CA THR A 23 8.31 -11.60 -30.50
C THR A 23 7.26 -11.70 -31.60
N ASN A 24 7.10 -12.89 -32.20
CA ASN A 24 6.10 -13.15 -33.22
C ASN A 24 4.67 -12.97 -32.68
N ALA A 25 4.38 -13.49 -31.49
CA ALA A 25 3.09 -13.32 -30.83
C ALA A 25 2.79 -11.83 -30.57
N ASN A 26 3.75 -11.09 -30.01
CA ASN A 26 3.61 -9.66 -29.76
C ASN A 26 3.38 -8.87 -31.05
N TRP A 27 4.09 -9.18 -32.13
CA TRP A 27 3.90 -8.54 -33.44
C TRP A 27 2.50 -8.78 -34.01
N LYS A 28 2.02 -10.02 -33.97
CA LYS A 28 0.65 -10.37 -34.42
C LYS A 28 -0.41 -9.66 -33.58
N LEU A 29 -0.25 -9.65 -32.26
CA LEU A 29 -1.16 -8.98 -31.33
C LEU A 29 -1.16 -7.46 -31.51
N TYR A 30 0.00 -6.85 -31.78
CA TYR A 30 0.12 -5.42 -32.02
C TYR A 30 -0.81 -4.95 -33.14
N HIS A 31 -0.86 -5.65 -34.28
CA HIS A 31 -1.74 -5.27 -35.38
C HIS A 31 -3.23 -5.37 -35.02
N ILE A 32 -3.60 -6.40 -34.27
CA ILE A 32 -4.99 -6.59 -33.80
C ILE A 32 -5.37 -5.47 -32.82
N PHE A 33 -4.55 -5.22 -31.79
CA PHE A 33 -4.84 -4.24 -30.75
C PHE A 33 -4.73 -2.81 -31.25
N LYS A 34 -3.81 -2.50 -32.16
CA LYS A 34 -3.72 -1.18 -32.79
C LYS A 34 -5.03 -0.80 -33.49
N LYS A 35 -5.66 -1.77 -34.17
CA LYS A 35 -6.97 -1.54 -34.79
C LYS A 35 -8.05 -1.32 -33.72
N LYS A 36 -8.09 -2.17 -32.70
CA LYS A 36 -9.07 -2.06 -31.60
C LYS A 36 -8.99 -0.74 -30.86
N ILE A 37 -7.78 -0.26 -30.52
CA ILE A 37 -7.57 1.03 -29.84
C ILE A 37 -8.22 2.17 -30.63
N LYS A 38 -8.09 2.16 -31.97
CA LYS A 38 -8.77 3.12 -32.85
C LYS A 38 -10.29 2.96 -32.81
N GLU A 39 -10.78 1.73 -32.87
CA GLU A 39 -12.22 1.42 -32.85
C GLU A 39 -12.90 1.92 -31.56
N ILE A 40 -12.25 1.78 -30.41
CA ILE A 40 -12.77 2.27 -29.12
C ILE A 40 -12.35 3.71 -28.78
N GLN A 41 -11.72 4.43 -29.72
CA GLN A 41 -11.36 5.84 -29.62
C GLN A 41 -10.45 6.23 -28.43
N ILE A 42 -9.57 5.32 -27.99
CA ILE A 42 -8.63 5.59 -26.88
C ILE A 42 -7.20 5.93 -27.34
N ASN A 43 -7.01 6.25 -28.62
CA ASN A 43 -5.68 6.50 -29.19
C ASN A 43 -4.91 7.58 -28.41
N THR A 44 -5.55 8.71 -28.13
CA THR A 44 -4.94 9.83 -27.39
C THR A 44 -4.49 9.41 -25.99
N LEU A 45 -5.33 8.68 -25.25
CA LEU A 45 -4.95 8.14 -23.94
C LEU A 45 -3.72 7.22 -24.06
N PHE A 46 -3.73 6.32 -25.03
CA PHE A 46 -2.63 5.36 -25.23
C PHE A 46 -1.32 6.05 -25.67
N GLU A 47 -1.38 6.86 -26.72
CA GLU A 47 -0.21 7.45 -27.38
C GLU A 47 0.37 8.65 -26.61
N ASP A 48 -0.47 9.49 -26.00
CA ASP A 48 -0.03 10.74 -25.38
C ASP A 48 0.15 10.64 -23.86
N ILE A 49 -0.47 9.64 -23.22
CA ILE A 49 -0.40 9.47 -21.76
C ILE A 49 0.32 8.16 -21.40
N GLU A 50 -0.23 7.00 -21.79
CA GLU A 50 0.27 5.71 -21.30
C GLU A 50 1.67 5.38 -21.83
N MET A 51 1.90 5.53 -23.14
CA MET A 51 3.19 5.18 -23.77
C MET A 51 4.34 6.09 -23.34
N PRO A 52 4.19 7.43 -23.23
CA PRO A 52 5.25 8.30 -22.71
C PRO A 52 5.54 8.06 -21.23
N LEU A 53 4.51 7.73 -20.43
CA LEU A 53 4.64 7.47 -19.01
C LEU A 53 5.57 6.29 -18.71
N ILE A 54 5.62 5.26 -19.57
CA ILE A 54 6.55 4.12 -19.42
C ILE A 54 8.00 4.59 -19.21
N LYS A 55 8.46 5.56 -20.01
CA LYS A 55 9.83 6.08 -19.92
C LYS A 55 10.09 6.83 -18.62
N VAL A 56 9.08 7.55 -18.12
CA VAL A 56 9.15 8.28 -16.85
C VAL A 56 9.20 7.30 -15.68
N LEU A 57 8.33 6.30 -15.68
CA LEU A 57 8.31 5.25 -14.66
C LEU A 57 9.64 4.49 -14.63
N ALA A 58 10.16 4.05 -15.77
CA ALA A 58 11.45 3.37 -15.83
C ALA A 58 12.59 4.22 -15.22
N LYS A 59 12.63 5.52 -15.49
CA LYS A 59 13.60 6.43 -14.87
C LYS A 59 13.41 6.53 -13.36
N MET A 60 12.17 6.63 -12.87
CA MET A 60 11.87 6.66 -11.44
C MET A 60 12.26 5.36 -10.73
N GLU A 61 12.01 4.21 -11.35
CA GLU A 61 12.39 2.90 -10.82
C GLU A 61 13.92 2.74 -10.76
N ILE A 62 14.63 3.12 -11.82
CA ILE A 62 16.10 3.08 -11.87
C ILE A 62 16.73 4.05 -10.85
N GLU A 63 16.18 5.25 -10.70
CA GLU A 63 16.68 6.23 -9.74
C GLU A 63 16.56 5.71 -8.30
N GLY A 64 15.41 5.12 -7.96
CA GLY A 64 15.14 4.60 -6.63
C GLY A 64 15.07 5.68 -5.55
N ILE A 65 15.00 5.25 -4.28
CA ILE A 65 14.98 6.16 -3.13
C ILE A 65 15.90 5.65 -2.02
N ARG A 66 16.64 6.58 -1.39
CA ARG A 66 17.58 6.25 -0.30
C ARG A 66 16.83 6.13 1.02
N LEU A 67 17.31 5.20 1.85
CA LEU A 67 16.76 4.91 3.17
C LEU A 67 17.83 5.07 4.25
N ASP A 68 17.45 5.69 5.37
CA ASP A 68 18.22 5.72 6.60
C ASP A 68 17.96 4.44 7.41
N ASN A 69 18.82 3.44 7.20
CA ASN A 69 18.70 2.15 7.88
C ASN A 69 18.94 2.25 9.39
N GLU A 70 19.80 3.16 9.83
CA GLU A 70 20.10 3.32 11.26
C GLU A 70 18.89 3.90 11.99
N ARG A 71 18.26 4.94 11.41
CA ARG A 71 17.03 5.53 11.94
C ARG A 71 15.91 4.50 12.06
N LEU A 72 15.70 3.70 11.01
CA LEU A 72 14.68 2.64 11.05
C LEU A 72 15.02 1.55 12.06
N SER A 73 16.28 1.16 12.19
CA SER A 73 16.71 0.16 13.18
C SER A 73 16.47 0.64 14.62
N LYS A 74 16.79 1.90 14.92
CA LYS A 74 16.46 2.51 16.23
C LYS A 74 14.95 2.52 16.46
N TYR A 75 14.18 2.85 15.43
CA TYR A 75 12.72 2.88 15.55
C TYR A 75 12.11 1.48 15.70
N ALA A 76 12.73 0.45 15.11
CA ALA A 76 12.32 -0.95 15.28
C ALA A 76 12.34 -1.38 16.75
N ILE A 77 13.38 -0.95 17.49
CA ILE A 77 13.51 -1.21 18.93
C ILE A 77 12.36 -0.56 19.71
N VAL A 78 12.05 0.71 19.40
CA VAL A 78 10.94 1.44 20.04
C VAL A 78 9.61 0.72 19.81
N LEU A 79 9.27 0.40 18.55
CA LEU A 79 8.03 -0.29 18.24
C LEU A 79 7.96 -1.70 18.84
N SER A 80 9.09 -2.40 18.91
CA SER A 80 9.16 -3.73 19.53
C SER A 80 8.86 -3.66 21.03
N ASN A 81 9.42 -2.68 21.73
CA ASN A 81 9.14 -2.46 23.15
C ASN A 81 7.68 -2.07 23.40
N GLU A 82 7.11 -1.19 22.56
CA GLU A 82 5.68 -0.86 22.61
C GLU A 82 4.79 -2.10 22.43
N LEU A 83 5.12 -2.99 21.49
CA LEU A 83 4.39 -4.24 21.29
C LEU A 83 4.48 -5.18 22.49
N ILE A 84 5.63 -5.27 23.14
CA ILE A 84 5.80 -6.10 24.35
C ILE A 84 4.88 -5.59 25.46
N ASN A 85 4.86 -4.28 25.69
CA ASN A 85 4.00 -3.66 26.70
C ASN A 85 2.52 -3.84 26.38
N LEU A 86 2.11 -3.55 25.14
CA LEU A 86 0.73 -3.77 24.70
C LEU A 86 0.31 -5.24 24.78
N THR A 87 1.22 -6.17 24.52
CA THR A 87 0.93 -7.60 24.66
C THR A 87 0.57 -7.94 26.10
N LYS A 88 1.37 -7.48 27.06
CA LYS A 88 1.10 -7.67 28.49
C LYS A 88 -0.21 -7.02 28.91
N GLU A 89 -0.47 -5.78 28.48
CA GLU A 89 -1.72 -5.08 28.77
C GLU A 89 -2.94 -5.83 28.24
N ILE A 90 -2.89 -6.31 26.99
CA ILE A 90 -4.00 -7.06 26.37
C ILE A 90 -4.23 -8.38 27.09
N GLN A 91 -3.16 -9.12 27.41
CA GLN A 91 -3.24 -10.41 28.11
C GLN A 91 -3.80 -10.24 29.53
N ASN A 92 -3.40 -9.18 30.24
CA ASN A 92 -3.95 -8.82 31.55
C ASN A 92 -5.45 -8.49 31.46
N LEU A 93 -5.86 -7.70 30.45
CA LEU A 93 -7.27 -7.34 30.25
C LEU A 93 -8.16 -8.53 29.87
N SER A 94 -7.58 -9.61 29.32
CA SER A 94 -8.30 -10.85 28.99
C SER A 94 -8.15 -11.96 30.04
N GLU A 95 -7.33 -11.72 31.07
CA GLU A 95 -6.95 -12.73 32.07
C GLU A 95 -6.47 -14.05 31.42
N GLU A 96 -5.70 -13.93 30.33
CA GLU A 96 -5.25 -15.07 29.54
C GLU A 96 -4.00 -14.73 28.73
N GLU A 97 -3.06 -15.67 28.69
CA GLU A 97 -1.94 -15.62 27.77
C GLU A 97 -2.31 -16.27 26.43
N PHE A 98 -2.25 -15.49 25.37
CA PHE A 98 -2.47 -15.98 24.00
C PHE A 98 -1.68 -15.15 22.98
N ASN A 99 -1.58 -15.66 21.76
CA ASN A 99 -0.97 -14.96 20.64
C ASN A 99 -1.99 -14.00 19.99
N ILE A 100 -1.87 -12.71 20.30
CA ILE A 100 -2.70 -11.61 19.78
C ILE A 100 -2.63 -11.52 18.24
N ALA A 101 -1.52 -11.98 17.65
CA ALA A 101 -1.35 -12.03 16.19
C ALA A 101 -2.22 -13.08 15.51
N SER A 102 -2.66 -14.10 16.24
CA SER A 102 -3.47 -15.19 15.72
C SER A 102 -4.94 -14.78 15.71
N PRO A 103 -5.57 -14.58 14.53
CA PRO A 103 -6.98 -14.18 14.46
C PRO A 103 -7.91 -15.17 15.13
N LYS A 104 -7.54 -16.47 15.11
CA LYS A 104 -8.28 -17.55 15.76
C LYS A 104 -8.26 -17.42 17.29
N GLN A 105 -7.07 -17.32 17.89
CA GLN A 105 -6.96 -17.19 19.36
C GLN A 105 -7.59 -15.89 19.85
N LEU A 106 -7.30 -14.78 19.18
CA LEU A 106 -7.91 -13.49 19.48
C LEU A 106 -9.44 -13.53 19.40
N GLY A 107 -9.99 -14.17 18.36
CA GLY A 107 -11.44 -14.31 18.20
C GLY A 107 -12.08 -15.09 19.34
N ASN A 108 -11.46 -16.19 19.75
CA ASN A 108 -11.97 -17.01 20.85
C ASN A 108 -11.97 -16.23 22.17
N VAL A 109 -10.87 -15.53 22.49
CA VAL A 109 -10.78 -14.71 23.71
C VAL A 109 -11.87 -13.64 23.73
N LEU A 110 -12.02 -12.87 22.64
CA LEU A 110 -12.97 -11.74 22.61
C LEU A 110 -14.44 -12.19 22.64
N PHE A 111 -14.77 -13.31 22.01
CA PHE A 111 -16.17 -13.66 21.72
C PHE A 111 -16.68 -14.91 22.44
N GLU A 112 -15.82 -15.86 22.80
CA GLU A 112 -16.22 -17.04 23.58
C GLU A 112 -16.03 -16.80 25.08
N LYS A 113 -14.85 -16.28 25.47
CA LYS A 113 -14.52 -16.01 26.88
C LYS A 113 -15.09 -14.68 27.37
N MET A 114 -14.68 -13.58 26.76
CA MET A 114 -15.10 -12.23 27.18
C MET A 114 -16.52 -11.88 26.72
N LYS A 115 -17.08 -12.63 25.76
CA LYS A 115 -18.46 -12.48 25.25
C LYS A 115 -18.85 -11.03 24.93
N LEU A 116 -17.94 -10.26 24.34
CA LEU A 116 -18.13 -8.81 24.09
C LEU A 116 -19.31 -8.48 23.14
N ILE A 117 -19.74 -9.47 22.35
CA ILE A 117 -20.93 -9.39 21.51
C ILE A 117 -21.71 -10.71 21.53
N SER A 118 -23.04 -10.61 21.46
CA SER A 118 -23.94 -11.76 21.48
C SER A 118 -23.96 -12.54 20.17
N LYS A 119 -23.71 -11.89 19.03
CA LYS A 119 -23.73 -12.52 17.69
C LYS A 119 -22.48 -12.15 16.88
N PRO A 120 -21.31 -12.73 17.19
CA PRO A 120 -20.09 -12.46 16.46
C PRO A 120 -20.15 -13.01 15.02
N LYS A 121 -19.73 -12.19 14.07
CA LYS A 121 -19.62 -12.59 12.66
C LYS A 121 -18.46 -13.58 12.50
N LYS A 122 -18.67 -14.67 11.75
CA LYS A 122 -17.63 -15.62 11.37
C LYS A 122 -17.16 -15.40 9.93
N THR A 123 -15.92 -15.77 9.63
CA THR A 123 -15.35 -15.81 8.27
C THR A 123 -15.85 -17.04 7.52
N LYS A 124 -15.58 -17.12 6.21
CA LYS A 124 -15.87 -18.31 5.40
C LYS A 124 -15.20 -19.59 5.94
N SER A 125 -14.08 -19.44 6.66
CA SER A 125 -13.34 -20.53 7.31
C SER A 125 -13.87 -20.90 8.71
N GLY A 126 -14.98 -20.30 9.16
CA GLY A 126 -15.62 -20.62 10.44
C GLY A 126 -15.00 -19.96 11.67
N GLN A 127 -13.90 -19.20 11.52
CA GLN A 127 -13.28 -18.45 12.62
C GLN A 127 -14.03 -17.14 12.89
N TYR A 128 -13.98 -16.60 14.11
CA TYR A 128 -14.55 -15.29 14.37
C TYR A 128 -13.82 -14.20 13.59
N SER A 129 -14.58 -13.30 12.98
CA SER A 129 -14.04 -12.15 12.29
C SER A 129 -13.52 -11.14 13.30
N THR A 130 -12.20 -11.03 13.40
CA THR A 130 -11.55 -9.95 14.13
C THR A 130 -11.04 -8.89 13.17
N SER A 131 -11.72 -8.60 12.06
CA SER A 131 -11.26 -7.56 11.12
C SER A 131 -11.25 -6.17 11.76
N GLU A 132 -10.48 -5.23 11.22
CA GLU A 132 -10.48 -3.83 11.71
C GLU A 132 -11.90 -3.24 11.70
N VAL A 133 -12.66 -3.45 10.62
CA VAL A 133 -14.08 -3.04 10.53
C VAL A 133 -14.93 -3.67 11.65
N THR A 134 -14.68 -4.95 11.97
CA THR A 134 -15.43 -5.62 13.06
C THR A 134 -15.07 -5.03 14.42
N LEU A 135 -13.77 -4.81 14.69
CA LEU A 135 -13.30 -4.25 15.96
C LEU A 135 -13.76 -2.80 16.15
N GLN A 136 -13.76 -1.98 15.09
CA GLN A 136 -14.26 -0.60 15.15
C GLN A 136 -15.75 -0.53 15.54
N LYS A 137 -16.58 -1.48 15.09
CA LYS A 137 -18.01 -1.54 15.45
C LYS A 137 -18.27 -1.82 16.93
N ILE A 138 -17.29 -2.40 17.63
CA ILE A 138 -17.38 -2.74 19.05
C ILE A 138 -16.44 -1.90 19.90
N ARG A 139 -15.88 -0.84 19.32
CA ARG A 139 -15.06 0.14 20.03
C ARG A 139 -15.88 0.76 21.17
N GLY A 140 -15.23 1.04 22.30
CA GLY A 140 -15.89 1.52 23.51
C GLY A 140 -16.63 0.44 24.32
N LYS A 141 -16.82 -0.79 23.83
CA LYS A 141 -17.40 -1.87 24.63
C LYS A 141 -16.45 -2.38 25.72
N HIS A 142 -15.15 -2.38 25.44
CA HIS A 142 -14.13 -2.80 26.38
C HIS A 142 -12.77 -2.22 25.97
N PRO A 143 -11.93 -1.72 26.92
CA PRO A 143 -10.63 -1.10 26.62
C PRO A 143 -9.66 -1.98 25.81
N ILE A 144 -9.84 -3.30 25.86
CA ILE A 144 -9.03 -4.27 25.12
C ILE A 144 -9.11 -4.02 23.61
N ILE A 145 -10.24 -3.51 23.10
CA ILE A 145 -10.45 -3.31 21.65
C ILE A 145 -9.53 -2.24 21.11
N GLU A 146 -9.43 -1.10 21.80
CA GLU A 146 -8.51 -0.01 21.45
C GLU A 146 -7.06 -0.50 21.47
N LYS A 147 -6.68 -1.27 22.49
CA LYS A 147 -5.33 -1.83 22.62
C LYS A 147 -4.99 -2.81 21.50
N ILE A 148 -5.95 -3.65 21.09
CA ILE A 148 -5.76 -4.58 19.97
C ILE A 148 -5.60 -3.84 18.64
N LEU A 149 -6.41 -2.79 18.41
CA LEU A 149 -6.29 -1.95 17.21
C LEU A 149 -4.90 -1.29 17.15
N GLU A 150 -4.45 -0.73 18.28
CA GLU A 150 -3.12 -0.15 18.39
C GLU A 150 -2.00 -1.19 18.18
N TYR A 151 -2.09 -2.35 18.82
CA TYR A 151 -1.14 -3.46 18.63
C TYR A 151 -1.00 -3.83 17.14
N ARG A 152 -2.12 -3.91 16.43
CA ARG A 152 -2.12 -4.28 15.00
C ARG A 152 -1.54 -3.19 14.12
N GLU A 153 -1.83 -1.92 14.42
CA GLU A 153 -1.21 -0.80 13.74
C GLU A 153 0.31 -0.90 13.88
N ILE A 154 0.83 -0.94 15.11
CA ILE A 154 2.27 -0.99 15.38
C ILE A 154 2.91 -2.23 14.76
N LYS A 155 2.26 -3.40 14.90
CA LYS A 155 2.78 -4.64 14.32
C LYS A 155 2.88 -4.55 12.81
N LYS A 156 1.90 -3.95 12.14
CA LYS A 156 1.94 -3.69 10.70
C LYS A 156 3.07 -2.72 10.36
N LEU A 157 3.20 -1.61 11.10
CA LEU A 157 4.28 -0.64 10.91
C LEU A 157 5.66 -1.31 11.00
N LEU A 158 5.88 -2.08 12.06
CA LEU A 158 7.13 -2.79 12.32
C LEU A 158 7.45 -3.81 11.22
N SER A 159 6.52 -4.72 10.94
CA SER A 159 6.74 -5.84 10.00
C SER A 159 6.72 -5.44 8.53
N THR A 160 5.79 -4.57 8.12
CA THR A 160 5.55 -4.25 6.70
C THR A 160 6.46 -3.14 6.20
N TYR A 161 7.00 -2.32 7.08
CA TYR A 161 7.84 -1.18 6.67
C TYR A 161 9.19 -1.17 7.38
N VAL A 162 9.21 -1.12 8.71
CA VAL A 162 10.46 -0.85 9.46
C VAL A 162 11.48 -1.98 9.31
N LEU A 163 11.06 -3.25 9.34
CA LEU A 163 11.95 -4.40 9.17
C LEU A 163 12.12 -4.82 7.70
N SER A 164 11.08 -4.66 6.88
CA SER A 164 11.08 -5.14 5.49
C SER A 164 11.81 -4.20 4.52
N LEU A 165 11.66 -2.87 4.67
CA LEU A 165 12.24 -1.91 3.74
C LEU A 165 13.77 -2.00 3.70
N PRO A 166 14.49 -2.08 4.85
CA PRO A 166 15.94 -2.28 4.82
C PRO A 166 16.40 -3.53 4.07
N ALA A 167 15.62 -4.63 4.16
CA ALA A 167 15.94 -5.88 3.49
C ALA A 167 15.81 -5.79 1.95
N LEU A 168 15.14 -4.75 1.43
CA LEU A 168 14.95 -4.50 0.01
C LEU A 168 15.96 -3.51 -0.58
N ILE A 169 16.93 -3.04 0.22
CA ILE A 169 17.98 -2.15 -0.28
C ILE A 169 18.86 -2.92 -1.27
N ASN A 170 18.97 -2.40 -2.49
CA ASN A 170 19.86 -2.93 -3.50
C ASN A 170 21.32 -2.68 -3.06
N LYS A 171 22.15 -3.73 -3.12
CA LYS A 171 23.54 -3.69 -2.64
C LYS A 171 24.42 -2.73 -3.44
N ASN A 172 24.15 -2.58 -4.74
CA ASN A 172 24.97 -1.79 -5.65
C ASN A 172 24.62 -0.31 -5.58
N THR A 173 23.33 0.02 -5.55
CA THR A 173 22.85 1.42 -5.54
C THR A 173 22.67 1.99 -4.15
N ARG A 174 22.58 1.12 -3.12
CA ARG A 174 22.23 1.49 -1.72
C ARG A 174 20.86 2.19 -1.61
N LYS A 175 19.97 1.95 -2.58
CA LYS A 175 18.61 2.48 -2.65
C LYS A 175 17.58 1.36 -2.72
N ILE A 176 16.34 1.71 -2.44
CA ILE A 176 15.17 0.87 -2.72
C ILE A 176 14.64 1.23 -4.10
N HIS A 177 14.32 0.21 -4.90
CA HIS A 177 13.75 0.35 -6.24
C HIS A 177 12.37 -0.31 -6.25
N THR A 178 11.32 0.50 -6.26
CA THR A 178 9.94 0.00 -6.40
C THR A 178 9.66 -0.39 -7.85
N THR A 179 8.64 -1.21 -8.06
CA THR A 179 8.04 -1.46 -9.38
C THR A 179 6.67 -0.81 -9.45
N PHE A 180 6.45 0.07 -10.42
CA PHE A 180 5.17 0.66 -10.75
C PHE A 180 4.44 -0.20 -11.78
N ASN A 181 3.28 -0.71 -11.42
CA ASN A 181 2.44 -1.48 -12.32
C ASN A 181 1.35 -0.59 -12.92
N GLN A 182 1.46 -0.36 -14.23
CA GLN A 182 0.57 0.52 -15.00
C GLN A 182 -0.73 -0.18 -15.42
N THR A 183 -0.74 -1.51 -15.55
CA THR A 183 -1.85 -2.28 -16.15
C THR A 183 -2.65 -3.14 -15.16
N VAL A 184 -2.51 -2.88 -13.85
CA VAL A 184 -3.11 -3.74 -12.79
C VAL A 184 -4.44 -3.20 -12.26
N THR A 185 -4.57 -1.89 -12.06
CA THR A 185 -5.78 -1.34 -11.43
C THR A 185 -6.87 -1.13 -12.47
N THR A 186 -8.13 -1.38 -12.08
CA THR A 186 -9.28 -1.19 -12.96
C THR A 186 -9.59 0.28 -13.26
N THR A 187 -9.11 1.19 -12.41
CA THR A 187 -9.39 2.63 -12.51
C THR A 187 -8.29 3.41 -13.25
N GLY A 188 -7.24 2.75 -13.73
CA GLY A 188 -6.11 3.39 -14.40
C GLY A 188 -5.09 4.01 -13.44
N ARG A 189 -5.23 3.86 -12.11
CA ARG A 189 -4.19 4.27 -11.17
C ARG A 189 -2.97 3.38 -11.27
N LEU A 190 -1.79 3.98 -11.08
CA LEU A 190 -0.58 3.20 -10.83
C LEU A 190 -0.73 2.43 -9.51
N SER A 191 -0.19 1.22 -9.47
CA SER A 191 0.09 0.51 -8.22
C SER A 191 1.59 0.33 -8.06
N SER A 192 2.06 0.10 -6.83
CA SER A 192 3.49 -0.05 -6.52
C SER A 192 3.73 -1.35 -5.74
N THR A 193 4.82 -2.05 -6.06
CA THR A 193 5.22 -3.32 -5.45
C THR A 193 6.74 -3.39 -5.23
N ASN A 194 7.17 -4.22 -4.27
CA ASN A 194 8.59 -4.48 -3.97
C ASN A 194 9.49 -3.25 -3.74
N PRO A 195 9.16 -2.35 -2.79
CA PRO A 195 8.00 -2.33 -1.89
C PRO A 195 6.86 -1.47 -2.44
N ASN A 196 5.67 -1.59 -1.84
CA ASN A 196 4.57 -0.67 -2.12
C ASN A 196 4.79 0.67 -1.41
N LEU A 197 5.27 1.68 -2.15
CA LEU A 197 5.55 3.01 -1.62
C LEU A 197 4.30 3.89 -1.47
N GLN A 198 3.19 3.55 -2.12
CA GLN A 198 1.93 4.31 -2.04
C GLN A 198 1.23 4.12 -0.69
N ASN A 199 1.40 2.95 -0.08
CA ASN A 199 0.74 2.58 1.16
C ASN A 199 1.52 2.98 2.43
N ILE A 200 2.58 3.79 2.32
CA ILE A 200 3.34 4.22 3.50
C ILE A 200 2.49 5.22 4.31
N PRO A 201 2.17 4.92 5.58
CA PRO A 201 1.30 5.77 6.39
C PRO A 201 1.81 7.21 6.52
N ILE A 202 0.89 8.19 6.50
CA ILE A 202 1.21 9.63 6.59
C ILE A 202 0.48 10.35 7.74
N ARG A 203 -0.68 9.84 8.14
CA ARG A 203 -1.59 10.56 9.05
C ARG A 203 -1.21 10.44 10.53
N THR A 204 -0.53 9.37 10.92
CA THR A 204 -0.15 9.13 12.31
C THR A 204 1.30 9.53 12.54
N GLU A 205 1.63 10.00 13.75
CA GLU A 205 3.01 10.32 14.15
C GLU A 205 3.94 9.12 13.95
N ARG A 206 3.45 7.91 14.25
CA ARG A 206 4.20 6.68 14.01
C ARG A 206 4.51 6.45 12.53
N GLY A 207 3.57 6.78 11.64
CA GLY A 207 3.76 6.73 10.20
C GLY A 207 4.73 7.80 9.68
N LYS A 208 4.66 9.02 10.21
CA LYS A 208 5.61 10.10 9.89
C LYS A 208 7.04 9.69 10.18
N LYS A 209 7.31 9.06 11.33
CA LYS A 209 8.64 8.53 11.67
C LYS A 209 9.21 7.51 10.67
N ILE A 210 8.34 6.74 10.01
CA ILE A 210 8.77 5.83 8.92
C ILE A 210 9.17 6.64 7.70
N ARG A 211 8.38 7.66 7.34
CA ARG A 211 8.68 8.56 6.21
C ARG A 211 9.98 9.34 6.40
N GLU A 212 10.30 9.72 7.63
CA GLU A 212 11.59 10.33 7.96
C GLU A 212 12.79 9.41 7.71
N GLY A 213 12.56 8.10 7.57
CA GLY A 213 13.57 7.14 7.12
C GLY A 213 13.89 7.25 5.63
N PHE A 214 13.04 7.90 4.83
CA PHE A 214 13.35 8.19 3.42
C PHE A 214 14.10 9.51 3.36
N ILE A 215 15.30 9.48 2.78
CA ILE A 215 16.23 10.61 2.79
C ILE A 215 16.65 10.99 1.37
N PRO A 216 17.07 12.25 1.14
CA PRO A 216 17.64 12.65 -0.14
C PRO A 216 18.86 11.80 -0.53
N ASN A 217 19.23 11.85 -1.80
CA ASN A 217 20.38 11.11 -2.31
C ASN A 217 21.67 11.46 -1.55
N ASP A 218 21.89 12.75 -1.29
CA ASP A 218 22.98 13.31 -0.50
C ASP A 218 22.62 14.70 0.05
N GLU A 219 23.55 15.33 0.75
CA GLU A 219 23.38 16.62 1.44
C GLU A 219 23.07 17.80 0.51
N LYS A 220 23.35 17.69 -0.80
CA LYS A 220 23.03 18.73 -1.79
C LYS A 220 21.57 18.70 -2.24
N TYR A 221 20.83 17.66 -1.87
CA TYR A 221 19.45 17.46 -2.29
C TYR A 221 18.47 17.57 -1.12
N ILE A 222 17.22 17.89 -1.45
CA ILE A 222 16.08 17.86 -0.55
C ILE A 222 15.01 16.92 -1.12
N ILE A 223 14.15 16.40 -0.25
CA ILE A 223 12.91 15.76 -0.68
C ILE A 223 11.86 16.84 -0.88
N LEU A 224 11.39 16.99 -2.11
CA LEU A 224 10.24 17.83 -2.46
C LEU A 224 9.00 16.96 -2.61
N SER A 225 7.90 17.34 -1.96
CA SER A 225 6.59 16.71 -2.12
C SER A 225 5.61 17.69 -2.74
N ALA A 226 4.99 17.27 -3.84
CA ALA A 226 3.91 18.00 -4.49
C ALA A 226 2.67 17.09 -4.53
N ASP A 227 1.55 17.58 -4.02
CA ASP A 227 0.29 16.84 -3.90
C ASP A 227 -0.88 17.67 -4.44
N TYR A 228 -1.76 17.03 -5.21
CA TYR A 228 -2.96 17.70 -5.69
C TYR A 228 -4.01 17.74 -4.57
N SER A 229 -4.24 18.93 -4.03
CA SER A 229 -5.25 19.16 -3.00
C SER A 229 -6.65 18.72 -3.46
N GLN A 230 -7.09 17.56 -2.93
CA GLN A 230 -8.44 17.01 -3.13
C GLN A 230 -8.84 16.85 -4.60
N ILE A 231 -7.92 16.37 -5.45
CA ILE A 231 -8.14 16.22 -6.91
C ILE A 231 -9.46 15.51 -7.25
N GLU A 232 -9.81 14.46 -6.50
CA GLU A 232 -11.03 13.68 -6.74
C GLU A 232 -12.30 14.51 -6.54
N LEU A 233 -12.38 15.29 -5.45
CA LEU A 233 -13.54 16.15 -5.19
C LEU A 233 -13.63 17.31 -6.19
N ARG A 234 -12.49 17.82 -6.66
CA ARG A 234 -12.45 18.84 -7.71
C ARG A 234 -12.96 18.29 -9.05
N ILE A 235 -12.60 17.05 -9.40
CA ILE A 235 -13.12 16.36 -10.56
C ILE A 235 -14.64 16.17 -10.42
N VAL A 236 -15.12 15.73 -9.25
CA VAL A 236 -16.57 15.58 -8.99
C VAL A 236 -17.30 16.92 -9.14
N ALA A 237 -16.78 18.02 -8.59
CA ALA A 237 -17.37 19.34 -8.76
C ALA A 237 -17.45 19.74 -10.25
N SER A 238 -16.38 19.48 -11.01
CA SER A 238 -16.35 19.77 -12.45
C SER A 238 -17.30 18.92 -13.26
N LEU A 239 -17.45 17.64 -12.94
CA LEU A 239 -18.31 16.70 -13.67
C LEU A 239 -19.78 16.87 -13.32
N SER A 240 -20.10 17.19 -12.07
CA SER A 240 -21.48 17.42 -11.61
C SER A 240 -22.03 18.77 -12.06
N GLY A 241 -21.17 19.77 -12.27
CA GLY A 241 -21.60 21.14 -12.54
C GLY A 241 -22.27 21.83 -11.35
N ASP A 242 -22.09 21.29 -10.13
CA ASP A 242 -22.71 21.84 -8.93
C ASP A 242 -22.10 23.21 -8.58
N ASN A 243 -22.92 24.26 -8.63
CA ASN A 243 -22.47 25.63 -8.40
C ASN A 243 -21.94 25.84 -6.99
N HIS A 244 -22.51 25.18 -5.97
CA HIS A 244 -22.04 25.31 -4.60
C HIS A 244 -20.64 24.72 -4.42
N MET A 245 -20.38 23.53 -4.97
CA MET A 245 -19.06 22.89 -4.95
C MET A 245 -18.04 23.70 -5.76
N LEU A 246 -18.42 24.17 -6.95
CA LEU A 246 -17.55 24.98 -7.81
C LEU A 246 -17.16 26.30 -7.12
N GLU A 247 -18.12 27.01 -6.52
CA GLU A 247 -17.87 28.23 -5.78
C GLU A 247 -17.05 27.97 -4.52
N ALA A 248 -17.31 26.89 -3.79
CA ALA A 248 -16.53 26.51 -2.62
C ALA A 248 -15.04 26.33 -2.99
N PHE A 249 -14.74 25.62 -4.08
CA PHE A 249 -13.37 25.45 -4.55
C PHE A 249 -12.74 26.74 -5.10
N LYS A 250 -13.49 27.57 -5.84
CA LYS A 250 -13.00 28.87 -6.34
C LYS A 250 -12.65 29.81 -5.19
N ASN A 251 -13.47 29.81 -4.14
CA ASN A 251 -13.29 30.66 -2.96
C ASN A 251 -12.40 30.03 -1.88
N LYS A 252 -11.76 28.88 -2.15
CA LYS A 252 -10.90 28.13 -1.20
C LYS A 252 -11.60 27.82 0.13
N LYS A 253 -12.92 27.65 0.13
CA LYS A 253 -13.69 27.22 1.30
C LYS A 253 -13.48 25.73 1.54
N ASP A 254 -13.58 25.30 2.79
CA ASP A 254 -13.49 23.88 3.13
C ASP A 254 -14.76 23.14 2.66
N ILE A 255 -14.60 22.28 1.66
CA ILE A 255 -15.69 21.51 1.06
C ILE A 255 -16.32 20.51 2.04
N HIS A 256 -15.57 20.04 3.05
CA HIS A 256 -16.07 19.12 4.06
C HIS A 256 -17.05 19.81 5.02
N LEU A 257 -16.84 21.11 5.27
CA LEU A 257 -17.77 21.94 6.02
C LEU A 257 -18.92 22.42 5.14
N ALA A 258 -18.66 22.71 3.86
CA ALA A 258 -19.67 23.22 2.93
C ALA A 258 -20.70 22.18 2.47
N THR A 259 -20.35 20.89 2.45
CA THR A 259 -21.30 19.81 2.10
C THR A 259 -22.06 19.26 3.31
N ALA A 260 -21.67 19.64 4.53
CA ALA A 260 -22.33 19.24 5.78
C ALA A 260 -23.35 20.28 6.30
N ALA A 261 -23.35 21.49 5.73
CA ALA A 261 -24.29 22.57 6.02
C ALA A 261 -25.43 22.59 4.99
#